data_AF-A0A9W8AQH0-F1
#
_entry.id   AF-A0A9W8AQH0-F1
#
_cell.length_a   1.000
_cell.length_b   1.000
_cell.length_c   1.000
_cell.angle_alpha   90.00
_cell.angle_beta   90.00
_cell.angle_gamma   90.00
#
_symmetry.space_group_name_H-M   'P 1'
#
loop_
_entity.id
_entity.type
_entity.pdbx_description
1 polymer ?
#
loop_
_entity_poly.entity_id
_entity_poly.type
_entity_poly.pdbx_seq_one_letter_code
_entity_poly.pdbx_strand_id
1 'polypeptide(L)'
;MAMNSTCQHQRGTAPYFVAYPLLSWNSGQVPHVHNFKLLDPNLQVSAEPAVNQGLAKDTWAICTVCFGILTIRCTNLSMTEHSVKCSQGMTHHFHWSVPEANQASMNDTPANAANVSPDTLTVSCCQCAFTAVLQWTYPVIPHSTLLLLERTWVSKTTSSANDRTAAWIALGRCIETLIIYIDNVLQGSRKPISITNKAFQTRIGMEPATITCFELLGFQFCDPQWHPPATVDARSRDVLIMARTQLELKSSELYKQVHPGQEHPRYSFQPARPAIQHALGAATYPKRASSQTSSSNCLEEQAKPVTPSYRVLGCTSDMDDQVISWVFRLLSQEDPGQEPQYLDALYDLSLGRPSDTLRDIVDSRRIDGHFTATDIQNAYRFFEADSASVTDYQLACLYQALINNK
;
A
#
# COMPACT_ATOMS: atom_id res chain seq x y z
N MET A 1 32.69 -16.03 9.30
CA MET A 1 31.27 -16.37 9.20
C MET A 1 30.60 -15.26 8.42
N ALA A 2 30.31 -15.48 7.14
CA ALA A 2 29.54 -14.53 6.34
C ALA A 2 28.12 -14.51 6.88
N MET A 3 27.66 -13.34 7.35
CA MET A 3 26.25 -13.14 7.66
C MET A 3 25.50 -13.14 6.33
N ASN A 4 24.81 -14.25 6.04
CA ASN A 4 23.87 -14.29 4.93
C ASN A 4 22.87 -13.14 5.12
N SER A 5 22.76 -12.24 4.15
CA SER A 5 21.65 -11.29 4.09
C SER A 5 20.40 -12.13 3.81
N THR A 6 19.73 -12.52 4.89
CA THR A 6 18.48 -13.25 4.83
C THR A 6 17.43 -12.23 4.45
N CYS A 7 16.98 -12.28 3.19
CA CYS A 7 15.80 -11.57 2.72
C CYS A 7 14.71 -11.69 3.80
N GLN A 8 14.32 -10.56 4.41
CA GLN A 8 13.36 -10.57 5.52
C GLN A 8 11.99 -11.01 4.98
N HIS A 9 11.68 -12.29 5.15
CA HIS A 9 10.38 -12.86 4.85
C HIS A 9 9.36 -12.29 5.82
N GLN A 10 8.42 -11.50 5.31
CA GLN A 10 7.36 -10.92 6.13
C GLN A 10 6.10 -11.77 6.02
N ARG A 11 5.31 -11.76 7.09
CA ARG A 11 4.07 -12.52 7.19
C ARG A 11 3.03 -11.80 8.01
N GLY A 12 1.78 -12.19 7.80
CA GLY A 12 0.64 -11.67 8.54
C GLY A 12 -0.67 -11.93 7.82
N THR A 13 -1.76 -11.61 8.49
CA THR A 13 -3.10 -11.77 7.92
C THR A 13 -3.35 -10.80 6.75
N ALA A 14 -4.28 -11.14 5.85
CA ALA A 14 -4.66 -10.25 4.76
C ALA A 14 -5.13 -8.86 5.22
N PRO A 15 -5.97 -8.72 6.27
CA PRO A 15 -6.37 -7.41 6.76
C PRO A 15 -5.18 -6.60 7.32
N TYR A 16 -4.23 -7.26 7.98
CA TYR A 16 -3.01 -6.62 8.43
C TYR A 16 -2.16 -6.14 7.26
N PHE A 17 -1.94 -7.00 6.26
CA PHE A 17 -1.21 -6.67 5.03
C PHE A 17 -1.81 -5.45 4.31
N VAL A 18 -3.14 -5.42 4.17
CA VAL A 18 -3.85 -4.30 3.54
C VAL A 18 -3.79 -3.02 4.39
N ALA A 19 -3.82 -3.13 5.71
CA ALA A 19 -3.86 -1.96 6.60
C ALA A 19 -2.50 -1.29 6.81
N TYR A 20 -1.37 -2.03 6.74
CA TYR A 20 -0.06 -1.46 7.06
C TYR A 20 1.02 -1.68 5.99
N PRO A 21 1.49 -2.92 5.70
CA PRO A 21 2.52 -3.11 4.67
C PRO A 21 2.15 -2.49 3.32
N LEU A 22 0.93 -2.74 2.83
CA LEU A 22 0.51 -2.23 1.53
C LEU A 22 0.46 -0.70 1.47
N LEU A 23 -0.03 -0.04 2.52
CA LEU A 23 -0.18 1.42 2.53
C LEU A 23 1.15 2.17 2.72
N SER A 24 2.21 1.46 3.12
CA SER A 24 3.56 2.03 3.28
C SER A 24 4.54 1.61 2.18
N TRP A 25 4.18 0.59 1.38
CA TRP A 25 4.96 0.09 0.26
C TRP A 25 5.15 1.16 -0.82
N ASN A 26 6.37 1.30 -1.35
CA ASN A 26 6.71 2.26 -2.41
C ASN A 26 6.27 3.70 -2.14
N SER A 27 6.36 4.16 -0.88
CA SER A 27 6.12 5.56 -0.53
C SER A 27 7.15 6.54 -1.13
N GLY A 28 8.22 6.03 -1.75
CA GLY A 28 9.19 6.82 -2.52
C GLY A 28 10.00 7.78 -1.67
N GLN A 29 10.41 8.91 -2.25
CA GLN A 29 11.21 9.94 -1.56
C GLN A 29 10.45 10.71 -0.49
N VAL A 30 9.11 10.76 -0.59
CA VAL A 30 8.25 11.47 0.36
C VAL A 30 7.44 10.42 1.12
N PRO A 31 7.91 9.95 2.29
CA PRO A 31 7.20 8.94 3.05
C PRO A 31 5.81 9.44 3.42
N HIS A 32 4.78 8.72 2.97
CA HIS A 32 3.39 8.98 3.27
C HIS A 32 2.62 7.66 3.35
N VAL A 33 1.43 7.70 3.94
CA VAL A 33 0.48 6.59 3.93
C VAL A 33 -0.40 6.75 2.70
N HIS A 34 -0.43 5.73 1.85
CA HIS A 34 -1.23 5.80 0.63
C HIS A 34 -2.72 5.89 0.94
N ASN A 35 -3.37 6.86 0.32
CA ASN A 35 -4.82 6.98 0.32
C ASN A 35 -5.32 6.76 -1.11
N PHE A 36 -5.91 5.59 -1.34
CA PHE A 36 -6.20 5.13 -2.69
C PHE A 36 -7.63 5.45 -3.13
N LYS A 37 -7.76 5.90 -4.39
CA LYS A 37 -9.02 6.03 -5.13
C LYS A 37 -9.12 4.96 -6.20
N LEU A 38 -10.31 4.38 -6.35
CA LEU A 38 -10.58 3.33 -7.32
C LEU A 38 -10.54 3.94 -8.72
N LEU A 39 -9.85 3.27 -9.64
CA LEU A 39 -9.89 3.58 -11.07
C LEU A 39 -10.94 2.71 -11.76
N ASP A 40 -11.56 3.23 -12.83
CA ASP A 40 -12.48 2.43 -13.63
C ASP A 40 -11.74 1.20 -14.17
N PRO A 41 -12.22 -0.03 -13.97
CA PRO A 41 -11.60 -1.21 -14.56
C PRO A 41 -11.56 -1.17 -16.10
N ASN A 42 -12.39 -0.35 -16.75
CA ASN A 42 -12.36 -0.15 -18.21
C ASN A 42 -11.23 0.79 -18.67
N LEU A 43 -10.55 1.48 -17.74
CA LEU A 43 -9.37 2.31 -18.01
C LEU A 43 -8.10 1.46 -18.25
N GLN A 44 -8.24 0.20 -18.71
CA GLN A 44 -7.15 -0.76 -18.89
C GLN A 44 -6.02 -0.13 -19.71
N VAL A 45 -4.96 0.22 -18.99
CA VAL A 45 -3.63 0.42 -19.56
C VAL A 45 -3.16 -0.95 -19.99
N SER A 46 -2.72 -1.04 -21.24
CA SER A 46 -2.45 -2.24 -22.01
C SER A 46 -1.42 -3.14 -21.34
N ALA A 47 -1.81 -3.86 -20.29
CA ALA A 47 -1.15 -5.10 -19.92
C ALA A 47 -1.34 -6.05 -21.11
N GLU A 48 -0.28 -6.76 -21.49
CA GLU A 48 -0.31 -7.77 -22.55
C GLU A 48 -1.62 -8.56 -22.50
N PRO A 49 -2.26 -8.86 -23.66
CA PRO A 49 -3.55 -9.52 -23.69
C PRO A 49 -3.46 -10.81 -22.87
N ALA A 50 -4.06 -10.79 -21.67
CA ALA A 50 -4.05 -11.93 -20.78
C ALA A 50 -4.78 -13.06 -21.51
N VAL A 51 -4.04 -14.10 -21.90
CA VAL A 51 -4.51 -15.25 -22.67
C VAL A 51 -5.54 -16.11 -21.90
N ASN A 52 -5.97 -15.71 -20.70
CA ASN A 52 -6.78 -16.55 -19.82
C ASN A 52 -8.18 -15.96 -19.57
N GLN A 53 -9.18 -16.50 -20.27
CA GLN A 53 -10.60 -16.13 -20.25
C GLN A 53 -11.36 -16.53 -18.96
N GLY A 54 -10.74 -16.44 -17.79
CA GLY A 54 -11.41 -16.79 -16.53
C GLY A 54 -10.78 -16.23 -15.25
N LEU A 55 -9.78 -15.34 -15.36
CA LEU A 55 -9.18 -14.73 -14.17
C LEU A 55 -9.99 -13.54 -13.67
N ALA A 56 -10.00 -13.38 -12.35
CA ALA A 56 -10.59 -12.25 -11.64
C ALA A 56 -10.11 -10.91 -12.24
N LYS A 57 -11.03 -9.94 -12.35
CA LYS A 57 -10.70 -8.58 -12.85
C LYS A 57 -9.63 -7.94 -11.95
N ASP A 58 -8.58 -7.40 -12.58
CA ASP A 58 -7.55 -6.63 -11.90
C ASP A 58 -8.18 -5.45 -11.13
N THR A 59 -7.66 -5.17 -9.94
CA THR A 59 -8.06 -3.99 -9.15
C THR A 59 -7.04 -2.88 -9.33
N TRP A 60 -7.51 -1.70 -9.75
CA TRP A 60 -6.67 -0.56 -10.08
C TRP A 60 -6.99 0.60 -9.15
N ALA A 61 -5.96 1.21 -8.58
CA ALA A 61 -6.12 2.26 -7.60
C ALA A 61 -5.03 3.33 -7.74
N ILE A 62 -5.38 4.60 -7.55
CA ILE A 62 -4.44 5.73 -7.59
C ILE A 62 -4.31 6.38 -6.21
N CYS A 63 -3.08 6.66 -5.77
CA CYS A 63 -2.84 7.37 -4.52
C CYS A 63 -3.11 8.88 -4.68
N THR A 64 -3.87 9.49 -3.77
CA THR A 64 -4.17 10.93 -3.77
C THR A 64 -2.98 11.83 -3.42
N VAL A 65 -1.88 11.25 -2.95
CA VAL A 65 -0.70 12.02 -2.53
C VAL A 65 0.37 11.98 -3.62
N CYS A 66 0.89 10.78 -3.92
CA CYS A 66 1.96 10.62 -4.91
C CYS A 66 1.48 10.36 -6.33
N PHE A 67 0.17 10.18 -6.57
CA PHE A 67 -0.39 9.84 -7.89
C PHE A 67 0.12 8.52 -8.50
N GLY A 68 0.83 7.69 -7.71
CA GLY A 68 1.22 6.35 -8.11
C GLY A 68 0.01 5.44 -8.22
N ILE A 69 0.06 4.51 -9.17
CA ILE A 69 -1.00 3.55 -9.46
C ILE A 69 -0.60 2.19 -8.90
N LEU A 70 -1.50 1.62 -8.09
CA LEU A 70 -1.44 0.26 -7.60
C LEU A 70 -2.36 -0.61 -8.46
N THR A 71 -1.78 -1.64 -9.07
CA THR A 71 -2.50 -2.70 -9.78
C THR A 71 -2.39 -3.99 -8.99
N ILE A 72 -3.53 -4.63 -8.68
CA ILE A 72 -3.59 -5.89 -7.96
C ILE A 72 -4.18 -6.95 -8.89
N ARG A 73 -3.38 -7.97 -9.18
CA ARG A 73 -3.76 -9.14 -9.96
C ARG A 73 -3.76 -10.37 -9.08
N CYS A 74 -4.95 -10.87 -8.76
CA CYS A 74 -5.09 -12.08 -7.97
C CYS A 74 -5.13 -13.29 -8.89
N THR A 75 -4.38 -14.34 -8.56
CA THR A 75 -4.53 -15.64 -9.20
C THR A 75 -5.08 -16.62 -8.16
N ASN A 76 -6.24 -17.18 -8.47
CA ASN A 76 -6.82 -18.26 -7.70
C ASN A 76 -7.63 -19.15 -8.65
N LEU A 77 -7.16 -20.39 -8.84
CA LEU A 77 -7.72 -21.33 -9.81
C LEU A 77 -9.10 -21.87 -9.42
N SER A 78 -9.57 -21.65 -8.18
CA SER A 78 -10.79 -22.28 -7.67
C SER A 78 -11.88 -21.34 -7.19
N MET A 79 -11.75 -20.02 -7.37
CA MET A 79 -12.79 -19.08 -6.92
C MET A 79 -13.85 -18.94 -8.01
N THR A 80 -15.03 -19.48 -7.76
CA THR A 80 -16.24 -18.91 -8.37
C THR A 80 -16.35 -17.45 -7.90
N GLU A 81 -16.90 -16.56 -8.73
CA GLU A 81 -16.88 -15.09 -8.56
C GLU A 81 -17.34 -14.54 -7.18
N HIS A 82 -17.85 -15.38 -6.27
CA HIS A 82 -18.63 -14.99 -5.10
C HIS A 82 -17.95 -15.22 -3.74
N SER A 83 -16.74 -15.77 -3.68
CA SER A 83 -16.03 -15.87 -2.40
C SER A 83 -14.54 -15.64 -2.64
N VAL A 84 -13.96 -14.58 -2.09
CA VAL A 84 -12.49 -14.38 -2.03
C VAL A 84 -11.92 -14.88 -0.69
N LYS A 85 -12.69 -15.70 0.03
CA LYS A 85 -12.32 -16.21 1.35
C LYS A 85 -11.25 -17.28 1.24
N CYS A 86 -10.41 -17.36 2.26
CA CYS A 86 -9.50 -18.48 2.43
C CYS A 86 -10.32 -19.78 2.61
N SER A 87 -9.95 -20.84 1.91
CA SER A 87 -10.67 -22.13 1.97
C SER A 87 -10.32 -22.95 3.20
N GLN A 88 -9.20 -22.64 3.88
CA GLN A 88 -8.65 -23.42 5.00
C GLN A 88 -8.52 -22.60 6.30
N GLY A 89 -8.82 -21.31 6.27
CA GLY A 89 -8.57 -20.41 7.41
C GLY A 89 -9.63 -19.32 7.57
N MET A 90 -9.56 -18.60 8.69
CA MET A 90 -10.50 -17.50 8.98
C MET A 90 -10.24 -16.26 8.11
N THR A 91 -9.02 -16.12 7.59
CA THR A 91 -8.60 -15.15 6.58
C THR A 91 -7.37 -15.72 5.86
N HIS A 92 -6.85 -15.05 4.83
CA HIS A 92 -5.58 -15.46 4.25
C HIS A 92 -4.44 -15.07 5.19
N HIS A 93 -3.48 -15.96 5.38
CA HIS A 93 -2.22 -15.66 6.04
C HIS A 93 -1.16 -15.50 4.95
N PHE A 94 -0.83 -14.26 4.64
CA PHE A 94 0.08 -13.91 3.57
C PHE A 94 1.52 -13.99 4.01
N HIS A 95 2.32 -14.47 3.07
CA HIS A 95 3.77 -14.49 3.08
C HIS A 95 4.22 -13.60 1.92
N TRP A 96 5.16 -12.69 2.17
CA TRP A 96 5.69 -11.81 1.14
C TRP A 96 7.13 -11.40 1.44
N SER A 97 7.90 -11.21 0.38
CA SER A 97 9.24 -10.65 0.45
C SER A 97 9.20 -9.25 -0.13
N VAL A 98 9.69 -8.26 0.63
CA VAL A 98 9.99 -6.95 0.06
C VAL A 98 11.28 -7.13 -0.73
N PRO A 99 11.30 -6.84 -2.05
CA PRO A 99 12.56 -6.83 -2.79
C PRO A 99 13.51 -5.87 -2.06
N GLU A 100 14.62 -6.38 -1.54
CA GLU A 100 15.65 -5.49 -1.00
C GLU A 100 16.04 -4.54 -2.12
N ALA A 101 15.86 -3.24 -1.90
CA ALA A 101 16.22 -2.23 -2.88
C ALA A 101 17.72 -2.35 -3.14
N ASN A 102 18.07 -3.04 -4.23
CA ASN A 102 19.41 -3.42 -4.69
C ASN A 102 20.54 -2.69 -3.94
N GLN A 103 21.04 -3.28 -2.85
CA GLN A 103 22.47 -3.20 -2.57
C GLN A 103 23.14 -4.09 -3.61
N ALA A 104 23.28 -3.58 -4.83
CA ALA A 104 23.93 -4.31 -5.91
C ALA A 104 25.38 -4.57 -5.51
N SER A 105 25.63 -5.74 -4.93
CA SER A 105 26.96 -6.33 -4.82
C SER A 105 27.42 -6.63 -6.25
N MET A 106 28.47 -5.95 -6.69
CA MET A 106 28.92 -5.86 -8.08
C MET A 106 29.47 -7.16 -8.70
N ASN A 107 29.39 -8.32 -8.04
CA ASN A 107 30.28 -9.44 -8.36
C ASN A 107 29.65 -10.77 -8.78
N ASP A 108 28.33 -10.95 -8.78
CA ASP A 108 27.75 -12.25 -9.16
C ASP A 108 26.82 -12.15 -10.39
N THR A 109 27.24 -12.78 -11.48
CA THR A 109 26.45 -13.02 -12.69
C THR A 109 25.33 -14.05 -12.44
N PRO A 110 24.05 -13.76 -12.73
CA PRO A 110 23.00 -14.77 -12.72
C PRO A 110 22.37 -14.95 -14.11
N ALA A 111 22.47 -16.16 -14.66
CA ALA A 111 21.86 -16.53 -15.94
C ALA A 111 20.37 -16.95 -15.84
N ASN A 112 19.73 -16.88 -14.66
CA ASN A 112 18.33 -17.33 -14.49
C ASN A 112 17.52 -16.61 -13.39
N ALA A 113 18.01 -15.50 -12.83
CA ALA A 113 17.18 -14.68 -11.96
C ALA A 113 16.25 -13.85 -12.86
N ALA A 114 14.99 -14.27 -12.98
CA ALA A 114 13.96 -13.44 -13.58
C ALA A 114 13.97 -12.08 -12.89
N ASN A 115 14.24 -11.01 -13.65
CA ASN A 115 14.30 -9.63 -13.16
C ASN A 115 12.93 -9.23 -12.56
N VAL A 116 12.70 -9.52 -11.28
CA VAL A 116 11.56 -9.01 -10.55
C VAL A 116 11.81 -7.51 -10.36
N SER A 117 11.00 -6.67 -11.01
CA SER A 117 11.07 -5.23 -10.83
C SER A 117 10.85 -4.88 -9.34
N PRO A 118 11.61 -3.94 -8.75
CA PRO A 118 11.39 -3.47 -7.37
C PRO A 118 9.95 -2.93 -7.16
N ASP A 119 9.26 -2.61 -8.24
CA ASP A 119 7.89 -2.13 -8.25
C ASP A 119 6.86 -3.27 -8.22
N THR A 120 7.28 -4.53 -8.08
CA THR A 120 6.39 -5.69 -8.01
C THR A 120 6.54 -6.40 -6.67
N LEU A 121 5.41 -6.64 -6.02
CA LEU A 121 5.31 -7.39 -4.77
C LEU A 121 4.39 -8.59 -4.99
N THR A 122 4.89 -9.79 -4.70
CA THR A 122 4.08 -11.00 -4.75
C THR A 122 3.72 -11.40 -3.32
N VAL A 123 2.44 -11.69 -3.10
CA VAL A 123 1.93 -12.24 -1.83
C VAL A 123 1.28 -13.59 -2.09
N SER A 124 1.51 -14.55 -1.19
CA SER A 124 0.92 -15.89 -1.26
C SER A 124 0.34 -16.29 0.08
N CYS A 125 -0.83 -16.94 0.06
CA CYS A 125 -1.42 -17.51 1.27
C CYS A 125 -0.76 -18.85 1.61
N CYS A 126 -0.32 -19.07 2.85
CA CYS A 126 0.27 -20.36 3.24
C CYS A 126 -0.77 -21.48 3.47
N GLN A 127 -2.06 -21.14 3.48
CA GLN A 127 -3.15 -22.06 3.79
C GLN A 127 -3.97 -22.48 2.57
N CYS A 128 -3.86 -21.77 1.44
CA CYS A 128 -4.59 -22.12 0.22
C CYS A 128 -3.80 -21.67 -1.03
N ALA A 129 -4.31 -21.99 -2.23
CA ALA A 129 -3.65 -21.65 -3.49
C ALA A 129 -3.76 -20.16 -3.90
N PHE A 130 -4.22 -19.28 -3.00
CA PHE A 130 -4.35 -17.85 -3.31
C PHE A 130 -2.97 -17.21 -3.43
N THR A 131 -2.75 -16.51 -4.54
CA THR A 131 -1.63 -15.59 -4.70
C THR A 131 -2.10 -14.28 -5.32
N ALA A 132 -1.39 -13.18 -5.05
CA ALA A 132 -1.62 -11.93 -5.74
C ALA A 132 -0.29 -11.26 -6.09
N VAL A 133 -0.26 -10.67 -7.28
CA VAL A 133 0.83 -9.83 -7.77
C VAL A 133 0.35 -8.40 -7.69
N LEU A 134 1.06 -7.60 -6.91
CA LEU A 134 0.85 -6.17 -6.76
C LEU A 134 1.92 -5.47 -7.56
N GLN A 135 1.51 -4.57 -8.45
CA GLN A 135 2.41 -3.80 -9.29
C GLN A 135 2.20 -2.32 -8.99
N TRP A 136 3.30 -1.63 -8.73
CA TRP A 136 3.36 -0.19 -8.56
C TRP A 136 3.76 0.46 -9.88
N THR A 137 3.06 1.52 -10.27
CA THR A 137 3.43 2.33 -11.43
C THR A 137 3.59 3.78 -11.00
N TYR A 138 4.78 4.33 -11.21
CA TYR A 138 5.08 5.72 -10.91
C TYR A 138 4.20 6.68 -11.71
N PRO A 139 3.93 7.88 -11.17
CA PRO A 139 3.12 8.84 -11.88
C PRO A 139 3.83 9.35 -13.14
N VAL A 140 3.10 9.45 -14.26
CA VAL A 140 3.55 10.11 -15.49
C VAL A 140 3.90 11.58 -15.26
N ILE A 141 3.07 12.32 -14.50
CA ILE A 141 3.37 13.68 -14.08
C ILE A 141 3.83 13.63 -12.63
N PRO A 142 5.13 13.82 -12.34
CA PRO A 142 5.63 13.78 -10.97
C PRO A 142 4.92 14.78 -10.08
N HIS A 143 4.72 14.41 -8.81
CA HIS A 143 4.09 15.28 -7.82
C HIS A 143 4.81 16.65 -7.70
N SER A 144 6.14 16.66 -7.82
CA SER A 144 6.95 17.88 -7.84
C SER A 144 6.55 18.84 -8.98
N THR A 145 6.24 18.32 -10.17
CA THR A 145 5.79 19.11 -11.31
C THR A 145 4.40 19.69 -11.06
N LEU A 146 3.48 18.93 -10.48
CA LEU A 146 2.15 19.43 -10.10
C LEU A 146 2.23 20.52 -9.03
N LEU A 147 3.12 20.38 -8.04
CA LEU A 147 3.37 21.42 -7.04
C LEU A 147 3.99 22.67 -7.66
N LEU A 148 4.91 22.53 -8.61
CA LEU A 148 5.49 23.66 -9.32
C LEU A 148 4.44 24.39 -10.16
N LEU A 149 3.55 23.64 -10.81
CA LEU A 149 2.41 24.19 -11.53
C LEU A 149 1.50 24.98 -10.59
N GLU A 150 1.14 24.40 -9.44
CA GLU A 150 0.33 25.07 -8.42
C GLU A 150 0.98 26.39 -7.94
N ARG A 151 2.27 26.36 -7.59
CA ARG A 151 3.03 27.55 -7.18
C ARG A 151 3.05 28.63 -8.27
N THR A 152 3.20 28.24 -9.53
CA THR A 152 3.24 29.15 -10.67
C THR A 152 1.92 29.94 -10.77
N TRP A 153 0.78 29.24 -10.67
CA TRP A 153 -0.54 29.87 -10.77
C TRP A 153 -0.92 30.70 -9.53
N VAL A 154 -0.50 30.26 -8.34
CA VAL A 154 -0.62 31.07 -7.12
C VAL A 154 0.17 32.37 -7.25
N SER A 155 1.43 32.30 -7.70
CA SER A 155 2.30 33.49 -7.84
C SER A 155 1.78 34.50 -8.87
N LYS A 156 1.15 34.03 -9.95
CA LYS A 156 0.55 34.91 -10.98
C LYS A 156 -0.66 35.69 -10.50
N THR A 157 -1.39 35.13 -9.53
CA THR A 157 -2.72 35.62 -9.18
C THR A 157 -2.73 36.38 -7.85
N THR A 158 -1.79 36.09 -6.95
CA THR A 158 -1.86 36.56 -5.57
C THR A 158 -1.17 37.90 -5.31
N SER A 159 -1.98 38.92 -4.97
CA SER A 159 -1.57 40.14 -4.25
C SER A 159 -2.20 40.20 -2.83
N SER A 160 -3.20 39.36 -2.53
CA SER A 160 -4.02 39.30 -1.30
C SER A 160 -4.62 37.90 -1.05
N ALA A 161 -5.31 37.70 0.07
CA ALA A 161 -5.89 36.39 0.45
C ALA A 161 -7.09 35.93 -0.40
N ASN A 162 -7.95 36.86 -0.88
CA ASN A 162 -9.05 36.54 -1.82
C ASN A 162 -8.52 35.98 -3.15
N ASP A 163 -7.25 36.23 -3.45
CA ASP A 163 -6.63 35.81 -4.69
C ASP A 163 -6.25 34.33 -4.69
N ARG A 164 -6.23 33.66 -3.53
CA ARG A 164 -5.89 32.23 -3.46
C ARG A 164 -6.98 31.36 -4.09
N THR A 165 -8.25 31.66 -3.82
CA THR A 165 -9.38 30.98 -4.48
C THR A 165 -9.38 31.24 -5.98
N ALA A 166 -9.09 32.48 -6.39
CA ALA A 166 -8.97 32.83 -7.81
C ALA A 166 -7.82 32.06 -8.48
N ALA A 167 -6.67 31.90 -7.79
CA ALA A 167 -5.55 31.11 -8.26
C ALA A 167 -5.92 29.63 -8.46
N TRP A 168 -6.65 29.03 -7.51
CA TRP A 168 -7.12 27.65 -7.62
C TRP A 168 -8.12 27.46 -8.77
N ILE A 169 -9.02 28.42 -8.98
CA ILE A 169 -9.93 28.39 -10.14
C ILE A 169 -9.13 28.49 -11.46
N ALA A 170 -8.12 29.36 -11.52
CA ALA A 170 -7.26 29.49 -12.69
C ALA A 170 -6.46 28.21 -12.96
N LEU A 171 -5.87 27.61 -11.92
CA LEU A 171 -5.17 26.32 -12.00
C LEU A 171 -6.12 25.19 -12.45
N GLY A 172 -7.34 25.14 -11.91
CA GLY A 172 -8.36 24.18 -12.34
C GLY A 172 -8.64 24.30 -13.84
N ARG A 173 -8.79 25.52 -14.37
CA ARG A 173 -8.97 25.76 -15.82
C ARG A 173 -7.75 25.34 -16.65
N CYS A 174 -6.54 25.52 -16.11
CA CYS A 174 -5.30 25.04 -16.73
C CYS A 174 -5.33 23.52 -16.87
N ILE A 175 -5.62 22.81 -15.78
CA ILE A 175 -5.71 21.35 -15.73
C ILE A 175 -6.81 20.82 -16.66
N GLU A 176 -8.01 21.40 -16.66
CA GLU A 176 -9.06 21.03 -17.61
C GLU A 176 -8.62 21.20 -19.07
N THR A 177 -7.85 22.24 -19.37
CA THR A 177 -7.35 22.48 -20.73
C THR A 177 -6.29 21.43 -21.12
N LEU A 178 -5.43 21.00 -20.18
CA LEU A 178 -4.50 19.89 -20.40
C LEU A 178 -5.25 18.57 -20.65
N ILE A 179 -6.29 18.27 -19.86
CA ILE A 179 -7.15 17.09 -20.04
C ILE A 179 -7.77 17.11 -21.45
N ILE A 180 -8.30 18.25 -21.91
CA ILE A 180 -8.84 18.40 -23.27
C ILE A 180 -7.79 18.12 -24.34
N TYR A 181 -6.55 18.59 -24.16
CA TYR A 181 -5.49 18.28 -25.11
C TYR A 181 -5.15 16.79 -25.15
N ILE A 182 -5.10 16.13 -24.00
CA ILE A 182 -4.89 14.68 -23.93
C ILE A 182 -6.06 13.94 -24.60
N ASP A 183 -7.30 14.31 -24.31
CA ASP A 183 -8.50 13.70 -24.90
C ASP A 183 -8.51 13.81 -26.43
N ASN A 184 -8.14 14.97 -26.96
CA ASN A 184 -8.02 15.16 -28.41
C ASN A 184 -7.01 14.19 -29.02
N VAL A 185 -5.85 13.99 -28.37
CA VAL A 185 -4.82 13.04 -28.83
C VAL A 185 -5.31 11.60 -28.72
N LEU A 186 -5.97 11.24 -27.62
CA LEU A 186 -6.56 9.90 -27.43
C LEU A 186 -7.68 9.59 -28.43
N GLN A 187 -8.36 10.62 -28.95
CA GLN A 187 -9.36 10.52 -30.03
C GLN A 187 -8.74 10.57 -31.44
N GLY A 188 -7.40 10.62 -31.55
CA GLY A 188 -6.68 10.58 -32.82
C GLY A 188 -6.41 11.94 -33.47
N SER A 189 -6.72 13.05 -32.79
CA SER A 189 -6.36 14.38 -33.28
C SER A 189 -4.84 14.55 -33.28
N ARG A 190 -4.30 14.99 -34.42
CA ARG A 190 -2.90 15.37 -34.59
C ARG A 190 -2.70 16.88 -34.78
N LYS A 191 -3.73 17.67 -34.47
CA LYS A 191 -3.69 19.12 -34.69
C LYS A 191 -2.67 19.76 -33.73
N PRO A 192 -1.72 20.56 -34.25
CA PRO A 192 -0.79 21.28 -33.40
C PRO A 192 -1.51 22.36 -32.59
N ILE A 193 -1.00 22.65 -31.39
CA ILE A 193 -1.52 23.66 -30.47
C ILE A 193 -0.63 24.90 -30.58
N SER A 194 -1.17 25.97 -31.15
CA SER A 194 -0.42 27.23 -31.30
C SER A 194 -0.31 27.99 -29.98
N ILE A 195 0.91 28.42 -29.61
CA ILE A 195 1.12 29.27 -28.42
C ILE A 195 0.56 30.69 -28.59
N THR A 196 0.30 31.09 -29.84
CA THR A 196 -0.36 32.37 -30.16
C THR A 196 -1.88 32.33 -29.92
N ASN A 197 -2.45 31.15 -29.65
CA ASN A 197 -3.87 31.02 -29.36
C ASN A 197 -4.21 31.73 -28.03
N LYS A 198 -5.19 32.63 -28.04
CA LYS A 198 -5.60 33.39 -26.85
C LYS A 198 -6.02 32.50 -25.68
N ALA A 199 -6.70 31.38 -25.94
CA ALA A 199 -7.07 30.43 -24.88
C ALA A 199 -5.84 29.72 -24.30
N PHE A 200 -4.85 29.35 -25.14
CA PHE A 200 -3.58 28.81 -24.67
C PHE A 200 -2.84 29.82 -23.78
N GLN A 201 -2.67 31.06 -24.23
CA GLN A 201 -1.97 32.10 -23.48
C GLN A 201 -2.62 32.39 -22.12
N THR A 202 -3.96 32.43 -22.08
CA THR A 202 -4.70 32.75 -20.85
C THR A 202 -4.83 31.58 -19.88
N ARG A 203 -4.87 30.33 -20.35
CA ARG A 203 -5.15 29.16 -19.50
C ARG A 203 -3.95 28.26 -19.24
N ILE A 204 -2.96 28.28 -20.12
CA ILE A 204 -1.76 27.43 -20.02
C ILE A 204 -0.54 28.33 -19.87
N GLY A 205 -0.23 29.14 -20.90
CA GLY A 205 0.99 29.94 -20.96
C GLY A 205 2.27 29.11 -21.10
N MET A 206 3.40 29.79 -21.26
CA MET A 206 4.73 29.18 -21.48
C MET A 206 5.60 29.25 -20.22
N GLU A 207 5.06 28.76 -19.10
CA GLU A 207 5.81 28.70 -17.84
C GLU A 207 6.63 27.41 -17.78
N PRO A 208 7.75 27.37 -17.04
CA PRO A 208 8.57 26.17 -16.92
C PRO A 208 7.78 24.92 -16.51
N ALA A 209 6.81 25.08 -15.60
CA ALA A 209 5.95 23.98 -15.14
C ALA A 209 5.04 23.44 -16.25
N THR A 210 4.44 24.32 -17.06
CA THR A 210 3.56 23.88 -18.16
C THR A 210 4.35 23.25 -19.28
N ILE A 211 5.52 23.81 -19.63
CA ILE A 211 6.47 23.22 -20.58
C ILE A 211 6.83 21.80 -20.15
N THR A 212 7.23 21.63 -18.88
CA THR A 212 7.59 20.31 -18.32
C THR A 212 6.40 19.33 -18.41
N CYS A 213 5.17 19.77 -18.13
CA CYS A 213 3.99 18.92 -18.29
C CYS A 213 3.80 18.47 -19.76
N PHE A 214 3.94 19.37 -20.73
CA PHE A 214 3.81 19.02 -22.15
C PHE A 214 4.87 18.00 -22.57
N GLU A 215 6.13 18.20 -22.16
CA GLU A 215 7.23 17.28 -22.45
C GLU A 215 7.00 15.90 -21.83
N LEU A 216 6.55 15.82 -20.57
CA LEU A 216 6.21 14.55 -19.89
C LEU A 216 5.04 13.82 -20.55
N LEU A 217 4.11 14.57 -21.15
CA LEU A 217 3.02 14.03 -21.96
C LEU A 217 3.47 13.61 -23.36
N GLY A 218 4.74 13.84 -23.72
CA GLY A 218 5.31 13.51 -25.03
C GLY A 218 5.02 14.52 -26.14
N PHE A 219 4.48 15.70 -25.82
CA PHE A 219 4.33 16.77 -26.80
C PHE A 219 5.69 17.33 -27.18
N GLN A 220 5.85 17.68 -28.46
CA GLN A 220 7.09 18.24 -28.99
C GLN A 220 6.88 19.71 -29.36
N PHE A 221 7.76 20.58 -28.88
CA PHE A 221 7.69 22.00 -29.22
C PHE A 221 8.43 22.26 -30.54
N CYS A 222 7.71 22.78 -31.53
CA CYS A 222 8.25 23.31 -32.78
C CYS A 222 7.71 24.74 -32.94
N ASP A 223 8.50 25.73 -32.52
CA ASP A 223 8.07 27.14 -32.44
C ASP A 223 7.31 27.60 -33.69
N PRO A 224 6.06 28.11 -33.57
CA PRO A 224 5.33 28.52 -32.36
C PRO A 224 4.26 27.52 -31.87
N GLN A 225 4.46 26.22 -32.07
CA GLN A 225 3.42 25.22 -31.86
C GLN A 225 3.89 24.00 -31.05
N TRP A 226 2.97 23.45 -30.26
CA TRP A 226 3.13 22.14 -29.63
C TRP A 226 2.51 21.07 -30.51
N HIS A 227 3.29 20.07 -30.88
CA HIS A 227 2.85 18.92 -31.65
C HIS A 227 2.51 17.76 -30.71
N PRO A 228 1.32 17.14 -30.86
CA PRO A 228 0.92 16.02 -30.02
C PRO A 228 1.79 14.77 -30.27
N PRO A 229 1.99 13.92 -29.24
CA PRO A 229 2.69 12.65 -29.42
C PRO A 229 1.93 11.73 -30.38
N ALA A 230 2.67 10.86 -31.04
CA ALA A 230 2.06 9.81 -31.86
C ALA A 230 1.53 8.68 -30.94
N THR A 231 0.27 8.31 -31.08
CA THR A 231 -0.38 7.22 -30.31
C THR A 231 -0.36 5.90 -31.08
N VAL A 232 0.76 5.61 -31.75
CA VAL A 232 0.87 4.45 -32.66
C VAL A 232 0.98 3.15 -31.87
N ASP A 233 1.66 3.18 -30.73
CA ASP A 233 1.81 2.03 -29.84
C ASP A 233 0.93 2.17 -28.59
N ALA A 234 0.58 1.01 -28.02
CA ALA A 234 -0.28 0.89 -26.84
C ALA A 234 0.31 1.63 -25.63
N ARG A 235 1.64 1.58 -25.44
CA ARG A 235 2.32 2.18 -24.29
C ARG A 235 2.23 3.71 -24.32
N SER A 236 2.42 4.34 -25.47
CA SER A 236 2.25 5.79 -25.61
C SER A 236 0.82 6.23 -25.28
N ARG A 237 -0.18 5.43 -25.66
CA ARG A 237 -1.58 5.68 -25.30
C ARG A 237 -1.82 5.51 -23.79
N ASP A 238 -1.23 4.49 -23.18
CA ASP A 238 -1.35 4.21 -21.76
C ASP A 238 -0.78 5.33 -20.89
N VAL A 239 0.38 5.90 -21.28
CA VAL A 239 0.99 7.05 -20.61
C VAL A 239 0.02 8.24 -20.58
N LEU A 240 -0.63 8.53 -21.70
CA LEU A 240 -1.62 9.61 -21.79
C LEU A 240 -2.86 9.33 -20.95
N ILE A 241 -3.36 8.09 -20.94
CA ILE A 241 -4.48 7.67 -20.11
C ILE A 241 -4.16 7.87 -18.62
N MET A 242 -2.98 7.40 -18.19
CA MET A 242 -2.52 7.58 -16.80
C MET A 242 -2.41 9.06 -16.44
N ALA A 243 -1.79 9.87 -17.29
CA ALA A 243 -1.63 11.29 -17.03
C ALA A 243 -2.98 12.02 -16.97
N ARG A 244 -3.93 11.67 -17.85
CA ARG A 244 -5.30 12.16 -17.81
C ARG A 244 -5.96 11.86 -16.47
N THR A 245 -5.89 10.62 -16.00
CA THR A 245 -6.43 10.21 -14.69
C THR A 245 -5.81 10.98 -13.52
N GLN A 246 -4.50 11.24 -13.55
CA GLN A 246 -3.82 12.06 -12.54
C GLN A 246 -4.35 13.49 -12.51
N LEU A 247 -4.52 14.10 -13.68
CA LEU A 247 -5.05 15.44 -13.83
C LEU A 247 -6.53 15.53 -13.40
N GLU A 248 -7.35 14.51 -13.71
CA GLU A 248 -8.73 14.41 -13.23
C GLU A 248 -8.80 14.35 -11.70
N LEU A 249 -7.93 13.55 -11.07
CA LEU A 249 -7.85 13.46 -9.62
C LEU A 249 -7.45 14.81 -9.01
N LYS A 250 -6.39 15.46 -9.54
CA LYS A 250 -5.96 16.79 -9.07
C LYS A 250 -7.05 17.85 -9.29
N SER A 251 -7.78 17.80 -10.41
CA SER A 251 -8.93 18.70 -10.65
C SER A 251 -10.02 18.49 -9.60
N SER A 252 -10.35 17.23 -9.28
CA SER A 252 -11.31 16.89 -8.23
C SER A 252 -10.88 17.39 -6.84
N GLU A 253 -9.60 17.28 -6.50
CA GLU A 253 -9.05 17.80 -5.25
C GLU A 253 -9.10 19.34 -5.16
N LEU A 254 -8.70 20.04 -6.22
CA LEU A 254 -8.77 21.51 -6.27
C LEU A 254 -10.21 21.99 -6.16
N TYR A 255 -11.15 21.29 -6.79
CA TYR A 255 -12.57 21.62 -6.68
C TYR A 255 -13.06 21.53 -5.23
N LYS A 256 -12.66 20.50 -4.48
CA LYS A 256 -13.00 20.37 -3.05
C LYS A 256 -12.40 21.48 -2.19
N GLN A 257 -11.24 22.01 -2.57
CA GLN A 257 -10.64 23.16 -1.89
C GLN A 257 -11.43 24.45 -2.13
N VAL A 258 -11.99 24.64 -3.33
CA VAL A 258 -12.82 25.79 -3.69
C VAL A 258 -14.27 25.64 -3.18
N HIS A 259 -14.78 24.40 -3.15
CA HIS A 259 -16.14 24.05 -2.78
C HIS A 259 -16.16 22.95 -1.72
N PRO A 260 -15.87 23.29 -0.44
CA PRO A 260 -15.84 22.30 0.64
C PRO A 260 -17.15 21.52 0.76
N GLY A 261 -17.03 20.19 0.88
CA GLY A 261 -18.17 19.29 1.01
C GLY A 261 -18.89 18.94 -0.31
N GLN A 262 -18.43 19.47 -1.45
CA GLN A 262 -18.98 19.13 -2.76
C GLN A 262 -18.03 18.24 -3.56
N GLU A 263 -18.58 17.26 -4.28
CA GLU A 263 -17.84 16.45 -5.24
C GLU A 263 -17.71 17.18 -6.58
N HIS A 264 -16.63 16.91 -7.31
CA HIS A 264 -16.46 17.49 -8.66
C HIS A 264 -17.54 16.95 -9.61
N PRO A 265 -18.22 17.81 -10.38
CA PRO A 265 -19.37 17.39 -11.20
C PRO A 265 -19.01 16.42 -12.32
N ARG A 266 -17.75 16.37 -12.77
CA ARG A 266 -17.29 15.47 -13.83
C ARG A 266 -16.43 14.30 -13.36
N TYR A 267 -15.74 14.46 -12.23
CA TYR A 267 -14.67 13.55 -11.81
C TYR A 267 -14.93 13.09 -10.39
N SER A 268 -15.65 11.99 -10.28
CA SER A 268 -15.95 11.34 -9.01
C SER A 268 -15.02 10.15 -8.81
N PHE A 269 -14.41 10.07 -7.63
CA PHE A 269 -13.48 9.01 -7.27
C PHE A 269 -13.98 8.29 -6.02
N GLN A 270 -14.26 7.01 -6.17
CA GLN A 270 -14.63 6.17 -5.04
C GLN A 270 -13.39 5.78 -4.23
N PRO A 271 -13.48 5.60 -2.90
CA PRO A 271 -12.40 5.00 -2.12
C PRO A 271 -12.06 3.60 -2.67
N ALA A 272 -10.77 3.32 -2.92
CA ALA A 272 -10.35 2.00 -3.43
C ALA A 272 -10.33 0.92 -2.35
N ARG A 273 -10.32 1.31 -1.08
CA ARG A 273 -10.10 0.40 0.04
C ARG A 273 -11.06 -0.81 0.04
N PRO A 274 -12.39 -0.67 -0.11
CA PRO A 274 -13.28 -1.83 -0.14
C PRO A 274 -12.93 -2.79 -1.28
N ALA A 275 -12.57 -2.27 -2.46
CA ALA A 275 -12.16 -3.08 -3.60
C ALA A 275 -10.83 -3.81 -3.35
N ILE A 276 -9.83 -3.13 -2.77
CA ILE A 276 -8.55 -3.73 -2.39
C ILE A 276 -8.76 -4.82 -1.33
N GLN A 277 -9.58 -4.54 -0.30
CA GLN A 277 -9.92 -5.52 0.73
C GLN A 277 -10.66 -6.73 0.14
N HIS A 278 -11.56 -6.51 -0.81
CA HIS A 278 -12.25 -7.59 -1.50
C HIS A 278 -11.27 -8.44 -2.33
N ALA A 279 -10.45 -7.79 -3.16
CA ALA A 279 -9.47 -8.46 -4.02
C ALA A 279 -8.50 -9.34 -3.24
N LEU A 280 -8.06 -8.89 -2.07
CA LEU A 280 -7.11 -9.60 -1.21
C LEU A 280 -7.78 -10.47 -0.14
N GLY A 281 -9.10 -10.68 -0.18
CA GLY A 281 -9.81 -11.53 0.78
C GLY A 281 -9.81 -11.01 2.22
N ALA A 282 -9.55 -9.72 2.40
CA ALA A 282 -9.55 -9.01 3.68
C ALA A 282 -10.92 -8.38 4.02
N ALA A 283 -11.94 -8.53 3.18
CA ALA A 283 -13.26 -7.90 3.40
C ALA A 283 -14.16 -8.65 4.40
N THR A 284 -13.93 -9.94 4.66
CA THR A 284 -14.95 -10.84 5.27
C THR A 284 -14.44 -11.69 6.45
N TYR A 285 -13.39 -11.24 7.14
CA TYR A 285 -12.89 -11.92 8.34
C TYR A 285 -13.80 -11.64 9.56
N PRO A 286 -13.83 -12.55 10.55
CA PRO A 286 -14.54 -12.32 11.81
C PRO A 286 -13.96 -11.09 12.54
N LYS A 287 -14.84 -10.13 12.82
CA LYS A 287 -14.52 -8.91 13.57
C LYS A 287 -15.10 -8.97 14.96
N ARG A 288 -14.38 -8.37 15.91
CA ARG A 288 -14.81 -8.26 17.31
C ARG A 288 -16.18 -7.58 17.41
N ALA A 289 -17.09 -8.08 18.25
CA ALA A 289 -18.45 -7.56 18.39
C ALA A 289 -18.51 -6.04 18.66
N SER A 290 -17.60 -5.51 19.50
CA SER A 290 -17.53 -4.07 19.80
C SER A 290 -17.12 -3.18 18.62
N SER A 291 -16.54 -3.76 17.57
CA SER A 291 -16.15 -3.04 16.35
C SER A 291 -17.26 -2.98 15.30
N GLN A 292 -18.33 -3.76 15.47
CA GLN A 292 -19.41 -3.85 14.48
C GLN A 292 -20.39 -2.67 14.55
N THR A 293 -20.45 -1.97 15.67
CA THR A 293 -21.32 -0.79 15.86
C THR A 293 -20.74 0.51 15.30
N SER A 294 -19.43 0.55 15.01
CA SER A 294 -18.78 1.67 14.33
C SER A 294 -18.86 1.46 12.82
N SER A 295 -19.92 2.00 12.22
CA SER A 295 -20.14 2.03 10.77
C SER A 295 -18.91 2.56 10.01
N SER A 296 -18.23 1.64 9.32
CA SER A 296 -17.56 1.68 8.00
C SER A 296 -16.73 2.90 7.52
N ASN A 297 -16.67 4.05 8.19
CA ASN A 297 -16.07 5.28 7.65
C ASN A 297 -15.04 5.97 8.55
N CYS A 298 -14.64 5.42 9.69
CA CYS A 298 -13.61 6.04 10.53
C CYS A 298 -12.19 5.78 9.97
N LEU A 299 -11.82 6.55 8.94
CA LEU A 299 -10.44 6.69 8.45
C LEU A 299 -9.47 7.12 9.57
N GLU A 300 -9.97 7.79 10.61
CA GLU A 300 -9.17 8.30 11.74
C GLU A 300 -8.72 7.22 12.73
N GLU A 301 -9.43 6.11 12.85
CA GLU A 301 -9.10 5.11 13.87
C GLU A 301 -7.82 4.31 13.52
N GLN A 302 -7.34 4.45 12.28
CA GLN A 302 -6.16 3.76 11.74
C GLN A 302 -4.92 4.64 11.62
N ALA A 303 -5.05 5.94 11.90
CA ALA A 303 -3.90 6.79 12.18
C ALA A 303 -3.30 6.50 13.57
N LYS A 304 -4.01 5.71 14.40
CA LYS A 304 -3.46 5.23 15.66
C LYS A 304 -2.35 4.22 15.37
N PRO A 305 -1.14 4.43 15.92
CA PRO A 305 -0.05 3.48 15.73
C PRO A 305 -0.49 2.09 16.18
N VAL A 306 -0.22 1.10 15.34
CA VAL A 306 -0.41 -0.31 15.67
C VAL A 306 0.37 -0.58 16.94
N THR A 307 -0.31 -1.10 17.97
CA THR A 307 0.43 -1.55 19.15
C THR A 307 1.45 -2.60 18.70
N PRO A 308 2.68 -2.60 19.27
CA PRO A 308 3.71 -3.54 18.87
C PRO A 308 3.22 -5.00 18.82
N SER A 309 2.33 -5.39 19.74
CA SER A 309 1.76 -6.73 19.85
C SER A 309 0.93 -7.14 18.62
N TYR A 310 0.11 -6.25 18.05
CA TYR A 310 -0.61 -6.54 16.80
C TYR A 310 0.33 -6.70 15.60
N ARG A 311 1.40 -5.90 15.56
CA ARG A 311 2.42 -5.98 14.51
C ARG A 311 3.18 -7.30 14.57
N VAL A 312 3.60 -7.73 15.77
CA VAL A 312 4.31 -8.99 16.00
C VAL A 312 3.48 -10.18 15.51
N LEU A 313 2.17 -10.18 15.77
CA LEU A 313 1.27 -11.24 15.32
C LEU A 313 0.76 -11.06 13.88
N GLY A 314 1.04 -9.94 13.20
CA GLY A 314 0.47 -9.67 11.88
C GLY A 314 -1.06 -9.60 11.87
N CYS A 315 -1.66 -8.97 12.89
CA CYS A 315 -3.11 -8.85 13.11
C CYS A 315 -3.57 -7.39 13.14
N THR A 316 -4.87 -7.13 12.95
CA THR A 316 -5.48 -5.80 13.15
C THR A 316 -6.25 -5.73 14.46
N SER A 317 -6.42 -4.52 15.00
CA SER A 317 -7.10 -4.30 16.28
C SER A 317 -8.59 -4.66 16.29
N ASP A 318 -9.24 -4.72 15.12
CA ASP A 318 -10.66 -5.07 14.97
C ASP A 318 -10.92 -6.58 14.80
N MET A 319 -9.86 -7.40 14.71
CA MET A 319 -10.01 -8.86 14.62
C MET A 319 -10.64 -9.46 15.87
N ASP A 320 -11.51 -10.44 15.64
CA ASP A 320 -12.04 -11.30 16.69
C ASP A 320 -10.94 -12.13 17.36
N ASP A 321 -11.13 -12.47 18.63
CA ASP A 321 -10.14 -13.20 19.41
C ASP A 321 -9.87 -14.59 18.82
N GLN A 322 -10.87 -15.24 18.21
CA GLN A 322 -10.67 -16.54 17.54
C GLN A 322 -9.70 -16.43 16.35
N VAL A 323 -9.73 -15.30 15.63
CA VAL A 323 -8.80 -15.05 14.51
C VAL A 323 -7.40 -14.87 15.06
N ILE A 324 -7.22 -14.09 16.12
CA ILE A 324 -5.90 -13.89 16.76
C ILE A 324 -5.33 -15.21 17.28
N SER A 325 -6.16 -16.02 17.95
CA SER A 325 -5.79 -17.36 18.43
C SER A 325 -5.41 -18.30 17.30
N TRP A 326 -6.08 -18.21 16.15
CA TRP A 326 -5.71 -18.96 14.95
C TRP A 326 -4.36 -18.50 14.39
N VAL A 327 -4.12 -17.19 14.27
CA VAL A 327 -2.84 -16.65 13.78
C VAL A 327 -1.68 -17.02 14.69
N PHE A 328 -1.84 -16.89 16.01
CA PHE A 328 -0.82 -17.29 16.99
C PHE A 328 -0.38 -18.74 16.78
N ARG A 329 -1.34 -19.67 16.68
CA ARG A 329 -1.06 -21.10 16.43
C ARG A 329 -0.32 -21.32 15.12
N LEU A 330 -0.71 -20.59 14.07
CA LEU A 330 -0.07 -20.68 12.77
C LEU A 330 1.38 -20.17 12.82
N LEU A 331 1.62 -19.05 13.48
CA LEU A 331 2.97 -18.49 13.66
C LEU A 331 3.87 -19.42 14.50
N SER A 332 3.36 -19.99 15.60
CA SER A 332 4.10 -20.97 16.40
C SER A 332 4.48 -22.23 15.61
N GLN A 333 3.68 -22.62 14.61
CA GLN A 333 3.99 -23.75 13.74
C GLN A 333 5.01 -23.39 12.65
N GLU A 334 4.87 -22.22 12.05
CA GLU A 334 5.78 -21.75 10.99
C GLU A 334 7.17 -21.38 11.53
N ASP A 335 7.23 -20.82 12.73
CA ASP A 335 8.48 -20.37 13.36
C ASP A 335 8.44 -20.56 14.88
N PRO A 336 8.64 -21.81 15.36
CA PRO A 336 8.64 -22.12 16.78
C PRO A 336 9.71 -21.33 17.57
N GLY A 337 10.81 -20.93 16.92
CA GLY A 337 11.90 -20.19 17.57
C GLY A 337 11.51 -18.78 18.01
N GLN A 338 10.47 -18.19 17.41
CA GLN A 338 9.93 -16.88 17.78
C GLN A 338 8.69 -16.97 18.67
N GLU A 339 8.24 -18.17 19.05
CA GLU A 339 7.06 -18.39 19.88
C GLU A 339 7.05 -17.56 21.19
N PRO A 340 8.17 -17.40 21.93
CA PRO A 340 8.17 -16.56 23.14
C PRO A 340 7.73 -15.12 22.90
N GLN A 341 8.09 -14.54 21.74
CA GLN A 341 7.68 -13.18 21.36
C GLN A 341 6.20 -13.13 20.95
N TYR A 342 5.71 -14.17 20.28
CA TYR A 342 4.29 -14.29 19.95
C TYR A 342 3.44 -14.43 21.21
N LEU A 343 3.93 -15.14 22.22
CA LEU A 343 3.26 -15.31 23.49
C LEU A 343 3.23 -14.03 24.32
N ASP A 344 4.33 -13.25 24.35
CA ASP A 344 4.34 -11.90 24.94
C ASP A 344 3.30 -11.00 24.26
N ALA A 345 3.29 -10.97 22.93
CA ALA A 345 2.32 -10.19 22.17
C ALA A 345 0.87 -10.63 22.46
N LEU A 346 0.62 -11.94 22.55
CA LEU A 346 -0.70 -12.48 22.89
C LEU A 346 -1.13 -12.11 24.31
N TYR A 347 -0.19 -12.15 25.27
CA TYR A 347 -0.42 -11.76 26.66
C TYR A 347 -0.77 -10.27 26.77
N ASP A 348 0.02 -9.40 26.14
CA ASP A 348 -0.25 -7.95 26.09
C ASP A 348 -1.64 -7.66 25.51
N LEU A 349 -2.00 -8.35 24.43
CA LEU A 349 -3.33 -8.22 23.86
C LEU A 349 -4.40 -8.70 24.85
N SER A 350 -4.23 -9.85 25.51
CA SER A 350 -5.20 -10.35 26.49
C SER A 350 -5.49 -9.34 27.61
N LEU A 351 -4.49 -8.55 28.03
CA LEU A 351 -4.63 -7.49 29.02
C LEU A 351 -5.29 -6.23 28.43
N GLY A 352 -4.85 -5.79 27.24
CA GLY A 352 -5.33 -4.56 26.62
C GLY A 352 -6.77 -4.63 26.10
N ARG A 353 -7.26 -5.82 25.73
CA ARG A 353 -8.63 -6.03 25.22
C ARG A 353 -9.54 -6.84 26.16
N PRO A 354 -9.25 -6.88 27.47
CA PRO A 354 -9.66 -7.93 28.43
C PRO A 354 -10.35 -9.15 27.79
N SER A 355 -9.55 -10.05 27.22
CA SER A 355 -10.07 -11.26 26.57
C SER A 355 -9.68 -12.51 27.36
N ASP A 356 -10.68 -13.19 27.92
CA ASP A 356 -10.48 -14.45 28.63
C ASP A 356 -9.99 -15.55 27.67
N THR A 357 -10.51 -15.59 26.44
CA THR A 357 -10.07 -16.55 25.42
C THR A 357 -8.57 -16.46 25.13
N LEU A 358 -8.03 -15.24 24.99
CA LEU A 358 -6.60 -15.08 24.74
C LEU A 358 -5.77 -15.40 25.99
N ARG A 359 -6.30 -15.08 27.18
CA ARG A 359 -5.64 -15.39 28.45
C ARG A 359 -5.56 -16.90 28.71
N ASP A 360 -6.65 -17.63 28.47
CA ASP A 360 -6.70 -19.09 28.59
C ASP A 360 -5.64 -19.77 27.71
N ILE A 361 -5.40 -19.24 26.51
CA ILE A 361 -4.36 -19.76 25.61
C ILE A 361 -2.96 -19.50 26.20
N VAL A 362 -2.71 -18.30 26.73
CA VAL A 362 -1.41 -17.98 27.36
C VAL A 362 -1.18 -18.89 28.57
N ASP A 363 -2.18 -19.06 29.42
CA ASP A 363 -2.08 -19.88 30.63
C ASP A 363 -1.91 -21.37 30.28
N SER A 364 -2.65 -21.88 29.27
CA SER A 364 -2.47 -23.23 28.76
C SER A 364 -1.05 -23.45 28.22
N ARG A 365 -0.51 -22.51 27.45
CA ARG A 365 0.86 -22.60 26.92
C ARG A 365 1.92 -22.61 28.03
N ARG A 366 1.73 -21.82 29.08
CA ARG A 366 2.59 -21.83 30.26
C ARG A 366 2.57 -23.17 30.99
N ILE A 367 1.38 -23.78 31.14
CA ILE A 367 1.24 -25.12 31.72
C ILE A 367 1.99 -26.16 30.87
N ASP A 368 1.93 -26.03 29.54
CA ASP A 368 2.66 -26.89 28.60
C ASP A 368 4.18 -26.63 28.57
N GLY A 369 4.69 -25.70 29.38
CA GLY A 369 6.11 -25.38 29.48
C GLY A 369 6.62 -24.38 28.44
N HIS A 370 5.73 -23.68 27.73
CA HIS A 370 6.08 -22.57 26.85
C HIS A 370 5.99 -21.24 27.61
N PHE A 371 7.07 -20.46 27.57
CA PHE A 371 7.18 -19.21 28.33
C PHE A 371 7.33 -18.01 27.41
N THR A 372 6.91 -16.84 27.89
CA THR A 372 7.09 -15.60 27.13
C THR A 372 8.56 -15.16 27.13
N ALA A 373 8.98 -14.29 26.20
CA ALA A 373 10.35 -13.78 26.22
C ALA A 373 10.61 -12.96 27.49
N THR A 374 9.60 -12.25 27.99
CA THR A 374 9.64 -11.57 29.30
C THR A 374 9.85 -12.55 30.46
N ASP A 375 9.13 -13.68 30.47
CA ASP A 375 9.28 -14.72 31.51
C ASP A 375 10.71 -15.28 31.51
N ILE A 376 11.26 -15.58 30.33
CA ILE A 376 12.64 -16.04 30.15
C ILE A 376 13.63 -14.99 30.65
N GLN A 377 13.49 -13.73 30.22
CA GLN A 377 14.38 -12.66 30.65
C GLN A 377 14.35 -12.44 32.17
N ASN A 378 13.18 -12.53 32.79
CA ASN A 378 13.03 -12.43 34.24
C ASN A 378 13.70 -13.60 34.98
N ALA A 379 13.63 -14.82 34.43
CA ALA A 379 14.34 -15.97 34.98
C ALA A 379 15.86 -15.77 34.96
N TYR A 380 16.44 -15.30 33.85
CA TYR A 380 17.86 -14.98 33.77
C TYR A 380 18.27 -13.87 34.75
N ARG A 381 17.47 -12.80 34.81
CA ARG A 381 17.71 -11.69 35.73
C ARG A 381 17.67 -12.13 37.20
N PHE A 382 16.80 -13.06 37.57
CA PHE A 382 16.72 -13.59 38.93
C PHE A 382 18.03 -14.23 39.41
N PHE A 383 18.80 -14.83 38.50
CA PHE A 383 20.12 -15.41 38.79
C PHE A 383 21.29 -14.47 38.52
N GLU A 384 21.03 -13.19 38.23
CA GLU A 384 22.04 -12.21 37.81
C GLU A 384 22.88 -12.68 36.61
N ALA A 385 22.29 -13.52 35.76
CA ALA A 385 22.94 -14.12 34.60
C ALA A 385 22.60 -13.33 33.31
N ASP A 386 23.59 -13.14 32.44
CA ASP A 386 23.37 -12.63 31.09
C ASP A 386 23.05 -13.80 30.15
N SER A 387 21.92 -13.71 29.45
CA SER A 387 21.44 -14.74 28.50
C SER A 387 22.38 -14.96 27.32
N ALA A 388 23.30 -14.02 27.04
CA ALA A 388 24.37 -14.22 26.07
C ALA A 388 25.52 -15.09 26.59
N SER A 389 25.67 -15.19 27.92
CA SER A 389 26.83 -15.80 28.58
C SER A 389 26.52 -17.13 29.28
N VAL A 390 25.26 -17.35 29.64
CA VAL A 390 24.79 -18.52 30.40
C VAL A 390 23.77 -19.28 29.57
N THR A 391 23.93 -20.59 29.52
CA THR A 391 22.99 -21.51 28.85
C THR A 391 21.83 -21.88 29.78
N ASP A 392 20.67 -22.24 29.21
CA ASP A 392 19.51 -22.70 29.98
C ASP A 392 19.85 -23.88 30.92
N TYR A 393 20.76 -24.77 30.49
CA TYR A 393 21.24 -25.89 31.31
C TYR A 393 21.99 -25.43 32.57
N GLN A 394 22.85 -24.41 32.45
CA GLN A 394 23.57 -23.84 33.59
C GLN A 394 22.60 -23.14 34.55
N LEU A 395 21.60 -22.43 34.01
CA LEU A 395 20.54 -21.81 34.81
C LEU A 395 19.76 -22.87 35.62
N ALA A 396 19.41 -23.99 34.99
CA ALA A 396 18.75 -25.12 35.67
C ALA A 396 19.62 -25.73 36.77
N CYS A 397 20.94 -25.84 36.56
CA CYS A 397 21.87 -26.31 37.58
C CYS A 397 21.94 -25.36 38.79
N LEU A 398 21.96 -24.03 38.55
CA LEU A 398 21.93 -23.02 39.61
C LEU A 398 20.64 -23.11 40.43
N TYR A 399 19.50 -23.29 39.77
CA TYR A 399 18.22 -23.47 40.45
C TYR A 399 18.20 -24.73 41.32
N GLN A 400 18.68 -25.87 40.81
CA GLN A 400 18.74 -27.11 41.58
C GLN A 400 19.63 -26.97 42.82
N ALA A 401 20.78 -26.29 42.69
CA ALA A 401 21.66 -26.01 43.83
C ALA A 401 20.96 -25.11 44.86
N LEU A 402 20.15 -24.14 44.43
CA LEU A 402 19.40 -23.25 45.31
C LEU A 402 18.28 -23.98 46.06
N ILE A 403 17.58 -24.91 45.41
CA ILE A 403 16.58 -25.77 46.08
C ILE A 403 17.24 -26.68 47.11
N ASN A 404 18.36 -27.32 46.75
CA ASN A 404 19.03 -28.28 47.63
C ASN A 404 19.69 -27.64 48.86
N ASN A 405 19.91 -26.32 48.83
CA ASN A 405 20.47 -25.54 49.94
C ASN A 405 19.40 -24.86 50.83
N LYS A 406 18.11 -25.07 50.53
CA LYS A 406 16.98 -24.72 51.42
C LYS A 406 16.51 -25.96 52.16
#